data_AF-A0AAV3YMG1-F1
#
_entry.id   AF-A0AAV3YMG1-F1
#
_cell.length_a   1.000
_cell.length_b   1.000
_cell.length_c   1.000
_cell.angle_alpha   90.00
_cell.angle_beta   90.00
_cell.angle_gamma   90.00
#
_symmetry.space_group_name_H-M   'P 1'
#
loop_
_entity.id
_entity.type
_entity.pdbx_description
1 polymer ?
#
loop_
_entity_poly.entity_id
_entity_poly.type
_entity_poly.pdbx_seq_one_letter_code
_entity_poly.pdbx_strand_id
1 'polypeptide(L)'
;MDSLTTSRAGLNVDSRVDEEQFGEHENIPISSLSGRFEGYLNSLPVVGFNSGKYDINVIKPYLIRHLLHEDVDIIDEVRDEDGEEEAEHDGEGRAYFQGGPFVVKRNNQYLCIGTDRLKFLDIINYLAPGFSYQKSFFPFEYITSLEKLKETKLPPHEAFYSTLKKRNITEKEYKHCEDLWRENNMKTMKDFLIYYNKKDVGPFLCALEKQIAIYQTLGVDLLKDGLSVPGITLKYMFKTIEFKAIFSLFSEEEKELHSLLRDNITGGASLIFHRYHEKDKTFIRNNTSKPCRTICGYDANALYLSAIMRDMPTGLRRTSLKLSGDIGTDRWRANG
;
A
#
# COMPACT_ATOMS: atom_id res chain seq x y z
N MET A 1 46.44 -29.36 3.28
CA MET A 1 46.14 -30.53 4.12
C MET A 1 45.56 -29.98 5.40
N ASP A 2 44.24 -30.04 5.52
CA ASP A 2 43.51 -30.22 6.78
C ASP A 2 42.06 -30.51 6.39
N SER A 3 41.70 -31.78 6.53
CA SER A 3 40.43 -32.37 6.18
C SER A 3 39.41 -32.09 7.28
N LEU A 4 38.47 -31.19 7.02
CA LEU A 4 37.26 -31.05 7.82
C LEU A 4 36.27 -32.15 7.40
N THR A 5 36.38 -33.31 8.06
CA THR A 5 35.35 -34.34 8.06
C THR A 5 34.16 -33.89 8.91
N THR A 6 33.14 -33.35 8.27
CA THR A 6 31.83 -33.15 8.89
C THR A 6 31.06 -34.47 8.81
N SER A 7 30.85 -35.13 9.95
CA SER A 7 30.02 -36.33 10.03
C SER A 7 28.57 -35.96 9.70
N ARG A 8 28.12 -36.37 8.51
CA ARG A 8 26.74 -36.26 8.07
C ARG A 8 25.92 -37.28 8.87
N ALA A 9 25.33 -36.86 9.99
CA ALA A 9 24.28 -37.64 10.64
C ALA A 9 23.13 -37.76 9.64
N GLY A 10 22.93 -38.96 9.10
CA GLY A 10 21.90 -39.26 8.14
C GLY A 10 20.53 -39.09 8.77
N LEU A 11 19.90 -37.95 8.55
CA LEU A 11 18.46 -37.82 8.61
C LEU A 11 17.93 -38.52 7.36
N ASN A 12 17.43 -39.74 7.56
CA ASN A 12 16.67 -40.47 6.55
C ASN A 12 15.33 -39.74 6.39
N VAL A 13 15.32 -38.73 5.51
CA VAL A 13 14.08 -38.08 5.07
C VAL A 13 13.46 -39.07 4.11
N ASP A 14 12.41 -39.75 4.55
CA ASP A 14 11.58 -40.59 3.68
C ASP A 14 11.13 -39.72 2.49
N SER A 15 11.73 -39.96 1.34
CA SER A 15 11.59 -39.15 0.13
C SER A 15 10.34 -39.51 -0.67
N ARG A 16 9.30 -40.00 0.01
CA ARG A 16 7.99 -40.29 -0.58
C ARG A 16 7.08 -39.11 -0.33
N VAL A 17 7.38 -38.00 -1.01
CA VAL A 17 6.30 -37.11 -1.44
C VAL A 17 5.84 -37.75 -2.73
N ASP A 18 4.71 -38.45 -2.67
CA ASP A 18 4.11 -39.10 -3.83
C ASP A 18 3.94 -38.04 -4.94
N GLU A 19 4.61 -38.25 -6.09
CA GLU A 19 4.48 -37.43 -7.30
C GLU A 19 3.02 -37.42 -7.84
N GLU A 20 2.13 -38.23 -7.27
CA GLU A 20 0.72 -38.36 -7.64
C GLU A 20 -0.20 -37.24 -7.13
N GLN A 21 0.29 -36.29 -6.30
CA GLN A 21 -0.53 -35.13 -5.86
C GLN A 21 -0.41 -33.89 -6.76
N PHE A 22 0.29 -33.97 -7.88
CA PHE A 22 0.25 -32.89 -8.87
C PHE A 22 -0.93 -33.14 -9.80
N GLY A 23 -2.07 -32.51 -9.48
CA GLY A 23 -3.19 -32.41 -10.42
C GLY A 23 -2.68 -31.94 -11.78
N GLU A 24 -3.22 -32.52 -12.85
CA GLU A 24 -2.91 -32.13 -14.23
C GLU A 24 -2.92 -30.60 -14.34
N HIS A 25 -1.91 -30.03 -14.99
CA HIS A 25 -1.91 -28.59 -15.30
C HIS A 25 -3.19 -28.26 -16.05
N GLU A 26 -4.18 -27.73 -15.33
CA GLU A 26 -5.44 -27.32 -15.93
C GLU A 26 -5.14 -26.28 -17.01
N ASN A 27 -5.36 -26.68 -18.26
CA ASN A 27 -5.18 -25.80 -19.40
C ASN A 27 -6.21 -24.67 -19.30
N ILE A 28 -5.75 -23.47 -18.93
CA ILE A 28 -6.59 -22.27 -18.92
C ILE A 28 -7.15 -22.08 -20.34
N PRO A 29 -8.48 -22.05 -20.54
CA PRO A 29 -9.06 -21.92 -21.86
C PRO A 29 -8.56 -20.65 -22.58
N ILE A 30 -8.18 -20.76 -23.86
CA ILE A 30 -7.71 -19.62 -24.68
C ILE A 30 -8.76 -18.50 -24.72
N SER A 31 -10.04 -18.85 -24.73
CA SER A 31 -11.16 -17.90 -24.66
C SER A 31 -11.13 -17.06 -23.38
N SER A 32 -10.79 -17.68 -22.24
CA SER A 32 -10.64 -16.98 -20.95
C SER A 32 -9.43 -16.03 -20.99
N LEU A 33 -8.29 -16.48 -21.50
CA LEU A 33 -7.10 -15.63 -21.64
C LEU A 33 -7.36 -14.44 -22.57
N SER A 34 -8.02 -14.68 -23.70
CA SER A 34 -8.41 -13.63 -24.65
C SER A 34 -9.33 -12.59 -24.00
N GLY A 35 -10.38 -13.04 -23.30
CA GLY A 35 -11.28 -12.14 -22.57
C GLY A 35 -10.58 -11.32 -21.49
N ARG A 36 -9.65 -11.92 -20.75
CA ARG A 36 -8.83 -11.22 -19.75
C ARG A 36 -7.93 -10.17 -20.37
N PHE A 37 -7.31 -10.49 -21.51
CA PHE A 37 -6.45 -9.56 -22.23
C PHE A 37 -7.25 -8.38 -22.78
N GLU A 38 -8.41 -8.64 -23.38
CA GLU A 38 -9.32 -7.59 -23.84
C GLU A 38 -9.82 -6.71 -22.69
N GLY A 39 -10.22 -7.30 -21.56
CA GLY A 39 -10.60 -6.53 -20.36
C GLY A 39 -9.45 -5.66 -19.84
N TYR A 40 -8.23 -6.21 -19.83
CA TYR A 40 -7.03 -5.45 -19.47
C TYR A 40 -6.78 -4.27 -20.43
N LEU A 41 -6.94 -4.43 -21.74
CA LEU A 41 -6.77 -3.35 -22.71
C LEU A 41 -7.87 -2.29 -22.59
N ASN A 42 -9.11 -2.71 -22.40
CA ASN A 42 -10.29 -1.83 -22.42
C ASN A 42 -10.58 -1.13 -21.09
N SER A 43 -9.91 -1.52 -19.99
CA SER A 43 -10.03 -0.85 -18.70
C SER A 43 -9.17 0.43 -18.64
N LEU A 44 -9.82 1.57 -18.39
CA LEU A 44 -9.20 2.87 -18.20
C LEU A 44 -8.97 3.16 -16.70
N PRO A 45 -7.71 3.28 -16.23
CA PRO A 45 -7.43 3.74 -14.88
C PRO A 45 -7.71 5.25 -14.75
N VAL A 46 -8.46 5.64 -13.73
CA VAL A 46 -8.66 7.02 -13.29
C VAL A 46 -7.99 7.20 -11.94
N VAL A 47 -6.97 8.05 -11.89
CA VAL A 47 -6.16 8.20 -10.69
C VAL A 47 -6.49 9.52 -10.00
N GLY A 48 -6.88 9.42 -8.73
CA GLY A 48 -7.09 10.56 -7.85
C GLY A 48 -6.00 10.68 -6.78
N PHE A 49 -5.89 11.84 -6.14
CA PHE A 49 -4.97 12.06 -5.03
C PHE A 49 -5.76 12.17 -3.73
N ASN A 50 -5.63 11.18 -2.85
CA ASN A 50 -6.41 11.09 -1.59
C ASN A 50 -7.92 10.97 -1.82
N SER A 51 -8.32 10.60 -3.03
CA SER A 51 -9.71 10.58 -3.43
C SER A 51 -10.51 9.54 -2.66
N GLY A 52 -9.89 8.45 -2.20
CA GLY A 52 -10.53 7.42 -1.40
C GLY A 52 -11.05 7.91 -0.04
N LYS A 53 -10.48 9.00 0.48
CA LYS A 53 -10.95 9.67 1.71
C LYS A 53 -11.84 10.87 1.44
N TYR A 54 -11.62 11.58 0.33
CA TYR A 54 -12.29 12.85 0.05
C TYR A 54 -13.21 12.77 -1.17
N ASP A 55 -12.66 12.91 -2.38
CA ASP A 55 -13.44 13.14 -3.59
C ASP A 55 -14.47 12.03 -3.84
N ILE A 56 -14.06 10.77 -3.69
CA ILE A 56 -14.93 9.59 -3.90
C ILE A 56 -16.13 9.64 -2.96
N ASN A 57 -15.95 10.03 -1.70
CA ASN A 57 -17.05 10.08 -0.74
C ASN A 57 -18.12 11.10 -1.11
N VAL A 58 -17.75 12.17 -1.81
CA VAL A 58 -18.67 13.21 -2.28
C VAL A 58 -19.32 12.81 -3.60
N ILE A 59 -18.55 12.27 -4.55
CA ILE A 59 -19.03 11.99 -5.90
C ILE A 59 -19.74 10.64 -6.03
N LYS A 60 -19.44 9.65 -5.17
CA LYS A 60 -19.96 8.28 -5.31
C LYS A 60 -21.48 8.17 -5.44
N PRO A 61 -22.34 8.96 -4.73
CA PRO A 61 -23.79 8.81 -4.87
C PRO A 61 -24.27 9.14 -6.29
N TYR A 62 -23.53 10.00 -6.99
CA TYR A 62 -23.83 10.39 -8.36
C TYR A 62 -23.06 9.52 -9.36
N LEU A 63 -21.75 9.37 -9.14
CA LEU A 63 -20.83 8.68 -10.03
C LEU A 63 -21.20 7.21 -10.17
N ILE A 64 -21.42 6.50 -9.07
CA ILE A 64 -21.73 5.07 -9.12
C ILE A 64 -23.04 4.84 -9.87
N ARG A 65 -24.07 5.65 -9.60
CA ARG A 65 -25.35 5.57 -10.32
C ARG A 65 -25.21 5.66 -11.84
N HIS A 66 -24.33 6.53 -12.33
CA HIS A 66 -24.09 6.69 -13.77
C HIS A 66 -23.16 5.61 -14.34
N LEU A 67 -22.23 5.10 -13.54
CA LEU A 67 -21.32 4.05 -13.98
C LEU A 67 -22.02 2.69 -14.10
N LEU A 68 -23.05 2.44 -13.28
CA LEU A 68 -23.67 1.12 -13.16
C LEU A 68 -25.00 0.96 -13.91
N HIS A 69 -25.59 2.05 -14.40
CA HIS A 69 -26.76 2.09 -15.30
C HIS A 69 -28.00 1.27 -14.91
N GLU A 70 -28.04 0.66 -13.74
CA GLU A 70 -29.21 0.04 -13.12
C GLU A 70 -29.26 0.47 -11.64
N ASP A 71 -30.46 0.47 -11.06
CA ASP A 71 -30.68 0.59 -9.62
C ASP A 71 -30.12 -0.69 -8.93
N VAL A 72 -28.81 -0.88 -9.00
CA VAL A 72 -28.11 -1.92 -8.26
C VAL A 72 -27.98 -1.39 -6.84
N ASP A 73 -28.74 -1.99 -5.92
CA ASP A 73 -28.43 -1.92 -4.50
C ASP A 73 -26.96 -2.31 -4.36
N ILE A 74 -26.11 -1.35 -4.06
CA ILE A 74 -24.71 -1.61 -3.75
C ILE A 74 -24.77 -2.44 -2.47
N ILE A 75 -24.70 -3.76 -2.62
CA ILE A 75 -24.24 -4.61 -1.55
C ILE A 75 -22.84 -4.05 -1.29
N ASP A 76 -22.70 -3.34 -0.17
CA ASP A 76 -21.41 -2.96 0.38
C ASP A 76 -20.70 -4.29 0.71
N GLU A 77 -20.18 -4.96 -0.31
CA GLU A 77 -19.15 -5.98 -0.14
C GLU A 77 -17.92 -5.22 0.32
N VAL A 78 -17.89 -4.92 1.61
CA VAL A 78 -16.72 -4.43 2.30
C VAL A 78 -15.75 -5.60 2.34
N ARG A 79 -14.94 -5.70 1.28
CA ARG A 79 -13.81 -6.62 1.24
C ARG A 79 -12.64 -5.93 1.94
N ASP A 80 -12.55 -6.14 3.26
CA ASP A 80 -11.45 -5.63 4.08
C ASP A 80 -10.14 -6.30 3.67
N GLU A 81 -9.02 -5.56 3.58
CA GLU A 81 -7.68 -6.14 3.32
C GLU A 81 -7.24 -7.19 4.35
N ASP A 82 -7.90 -7.22 5.53
CA ASP A 82 -7.65 -8.17 6.61
C ASP A 82 -8.74 -9.28 6.70
N GLY A 83 -9.80 -9.18 5.89
CA GLY A 83 -10.86 -10.17 5.78
C GLY A 83 -10.50 -11.22 4.74
N GLU A 84 -10.67 -12.50 5.10
CA GLU A 84 -10.46 -13.66 4.23
C GLU A 84 -11.01 -13.36 2.81
N GLU A 85 -10.15 -13.46 1.80
CA GLU A 85 -10.52 -13.34 0.39
C GLU A 85 -11.46 -14.49 0.03
N GLU A 86 -12.76 -14.36 0.30
CA GLU A 86 -13.75 -15.20 -0.39
C GLU A 86 -13.88 -14.63 -1.81
N ALA A 87 -12.97 -15.05 -2.69
CA ALA A 87 -13.26 -15.04 -4.11
C ALA A 87 -14.45 -15.99 -4.31
N GLU A 88 -15.50 -15.54 -5.00
CA GLU A 88 -16.45 -16.49 -5.56
C GLU A 88 -15.66 -17.42 -6.49
N HIS A 89 -15.60 -18.69 -6.10
CA HIS A 89 -14.96 -19.73 -6.85
C HIS A 89 -16.00 -20.31 -7.81
N ASP A 90 -15.63 -20.45 -9.09
CA ASP A 90 -16.32 -21.42 -9.92
C ASP A 90 -16.17 -22.82 -9.28
N GLY A 91 -16.97 -23.79 -9.71
CA GLY A 91 -16.88 -25.18 -9.22
C GLY A 91 -15.51 -25.86 -9.42
N GLU A 92 -14.49 -25.13 -9.87
CA GLU A 92 -13.09 -25.51 -10.10
C GLU A 92 -12.09 -24.70 -9.23
N GLY A 93 -12.54 -23.83 -8.31
CA GLY A 93 -11.64 -23.18 -7.35
C GLY A 93 -10.82 -22.00 -7.90
N ARG A 94 -11.20 -21.41 -9.03
CA ARG A 94 -10.43 -20.31 -9.64
C ARG A 94 -11.05 -18.93 -9.34
N ALA A 95 -10.26 -18.02 -8.78
CA ALA A 95 -10.66 -16.63 -8.58
C ALA A 95 -10.60 -15.84 -9.91
N TYR A 96 -11.77 -15.51 -10.46
CA TYR A 96 -11.89 -14.58 -11.58
C TYR A 96 -12.74 -13.38 -11.18
N PHE A 97 -12.24 -12.16 -11.40
CA PHE A 97 -13.11 -10.97 -11.42
C PHE A 97 -13.89 -10.98 -12.74
N GLN A 98 -14.97 -11.76 -12.79
CA GLN A 98 -15.82 -11.85 -13.97
C GLN A 98 -17.03 -10.93 -13.81
N GLY A 99 -16.97 -9.77 -14.47
CA GLY A 99 -18.13 -9.04 -15.02
C GLY A 99 -18.98 -8.27 -14.02
N GLY A 100 -18.63 -7.01 -13.76
CA GLY A 100 -19.52 -6.08 -13.08
C GLY A 100 -18.83 -4.97 -12.29
N PRO A 101 -19.61 -4.01 -11.77
CA PRO A 101 -19.18 -3.13 -10.69
C PRO A 101 -18.47 -3.88 -9.57
N PHE A 102 -17.36 -3.33 -9.07
CA PHE A 102 -16.81 -3.75 -7.80
C PHE A 102 -16.23 -2.58 -7.02
N VAL A 103 -16.18 -2.74 -5.71
CA VAL A 103 -15.62 -1.76 -4.78
C VAL A 103 -14.67 -2.49 -3.85
N VAL A 104 -13.48 -1.92 -3.65
CA VAL A 104 -12.51 -2.41 -2.65
C VAL A 104 -12.29 -1.31 -1.63
N LYS A 105 -12.43 -1.64 -0.34
CA LYS A 105 -12.24 -0.72 0.78
C LYS A 105 -11.20 -1.27 1.73
N ARG A 106 -10.55 -0.38 2.47
CA ARG A 106 -9.75 -0.71 3.64
C ARG A 106 -10.15 0.22 4.75
N ASN A 107 -10.77 -0.33 5.78
CA ASN A 107 -11.42 0.49 6.80
C ASN A 107 -12.38 1.49 6.12
N ASN A 108 -12.22 2.79 6.41
CA ASN A 108 -13.05 3.86 5.86
C ASN A 108 -12.52 4.47 4.55
N GLN A 109 -11.52 3.87 3.89
CA GLN A 109 -10.93 4.38 2.67
C GLN A 109 -11.27 3.49 1.47
N TYR A 110 -11.77 4.09 0.39
CA TYR A 110 -11.93 3.41 -0.89
C TYR A 110 -10.57 3.24 -1.56
N LEU A 111 -10.17 2.00 -1.84
CA LEU A 111 -8.97 1.70 -2.62
C LEU A 111 -9.27 1.71 -4.11
N CYS A 112 -10.39 1.10 -4.49
CA CYS A 112 -10.80 0.96 -5.86
C CYS A 112 -12.31 1.04 -6.02
N ILE A 113 -12.78 1.71 -7.07
CA ILE A 113 -14.13 1.55 -7.61
C ILE A 113 -13.95 1.20 -9.08
N GLY A 114 -14.36 0.00 -9.46
CA GLY A 114 -14.13 -0.55 -10.78
C GLY A 114 -15.41 -0.94 -11.49
N THR A 115 -15.35 -0.87 -12.81
CA THR A 115 -16.24 -1.56 -13.76
C THR A 115 -15.35 -2.22 -14.82
N ASP A 116 -15.95 -2.93 -15.76
CA ASP A 116 -15.22 -3.56 -16.87
C ASP A 116 -14.41 -2.56 -17.72
N ARG A 117 -14.80 -1.27 -17.73
CA ARG A 117 -14.18 -0.24 -18.57
C ARG A 117 -13.45 0.85 -17.80
N LEU A 118 -13.64 0.97 -16.49
CA LEU A 118 -13.13 2.10 -15.71
C LEU A 118 -12.69 1.65 -14.33
N LYS A 119 -11.53 2.14 -13.87
CA LYS A 119 -11.00 1.79 -12.55
C LYS A 119 -10.52 3.04 -11.82
N PHE A 120 -11.27 3.51 -10.84
CA PHE A 120 -10.85 4.59 -9.96
C PHE A 120 -9.85 4.08 -8.94
N LEU A 121 -8.70 4.72 -8.88
CA LEU A 121 -7.60 4.38 -7.99
C LEU A 121 -7.16 5.62 -7.21
N ASP A 122 -6.76 5.41 -5.96
CA ASP A 122 -6.15 6.47 -5.15
C ASP A 122 -4.63 6.31 -5.15
N ILE A 123 -3.91 7.31 -5.68
CA ILE A 123 -2.44 7.24 -5.78
C ILE A 123 -1.77 7.11 -4.41
N ILE A 124 -2.43 7.49 -3.31
CA ILE A 124 -1.83 7.33 -1.97
C ILE A 124 -1.42 5.89 -1.69
N ASN A 125 -2.10 4.91 -2.28
CA ASN A 125 -1.75 3.49 -2.12
C ASN A 125 -0.48 3.09 -2.89
N TYR A 126 0.04 3.98 -3.73
CA TYR A 126 1.22 3.80 -4.57
C TYR A 126 2.40 4.68 -4.13
N LEU A 127 2.20 5.52 -3.10
CA LEU A 127 3.19 6.44 -2.58
C LEU A 127 3.73 5.98 -1.24
N ALA A 128 5.01 6.22 -1.01
CA ALA A 128 5.57 6.12 0.33
C ALA A 128 5.00 7.24 1.22
N PRO A 129 4.89 7.02 2.55
CA PRO A 129 4.41 8.03 3.48
C PRO A 129 5.41 9.21 3.59
N GLY A 130 4.89 10.41 3.88
CA GLY A 130 5.73 11.56 4.28
C GLY A 130 6.06 12.59 3.20
N PHE A 131 5.49 12.50 2.00
CA PHE A 131 5.71 13.49 0.94
C PHE A 131 4.61 14.56 0.94
N SER A 132 5.02 15.83 1.03
CA SER A 132 4.12 16.98 0.84
C SER A 132 4.64 17.90 -0.26
N TYR A 133 3.82 18.21 -1.24
CA TYR A 133 4.11 19.23 -2.24
C TYR A 133 3.78 20.62 -1.69
N GLN A 134 4.56 21.63 -2.06
CA GLN A 134 4.19 23.02 -1.80
C GLN A 134 2.97 23.37 -2.64
N LYS A 135 1.83 23.56 -1.97
CA LYS A 135 0.58 23.95 -2.61
C LYS A 135 0.55 25.46 -2.85
N SER A 136 -0.06 25.85 -3.97
CA SER A 136 -0.40 27.25 -4.23
C SER A 136 -1.51 27.73 -3.26
N PHE A 137 -1.85 29.01 -3.32
CA PHE A 137 -2.91 29.61 -2.51
C PHE A 137 -4.20 29.71 -3.32
N PHE A 138 -5.31 29.29 -2.71
CA PHE A 138 -6.63 29.37 -3.33
C PHE A 138 -7.68 29.70 -2.27
N PRO A 139 -8.67 30.58 -2.57
CA PRO A 139 -9.68 31.00 -1.61
C PRO A 139 -10.83 29.97 -1.56
N PHE A 140 -10.59 28.82 -0.93
CA PHE A 140 -11.53 27.69 -0.92
C PHE A 140 -12.91 28.05 -0.40
N GLU A 141 -13.00 28.82 0.68
CA GLU A 141 -14.26 29.20 1.33
C GLU A 141 -15.04 30.27 0.54
N TYR A 142 -14.36 30.97 -0.37
CA TYR A 142 -14.99 31.99 -1.21
C TYR A 142 -15.81 31.38 -2.36
N ILE A 143 -15.45 30.18 -2.82
CA ILE A 143 -16.12 29.50 -3.93
C ILE A 143 -17.32 28.71 -3.40
N THR A 144 -18.43 29.41 -3.21
CA THR A 144 -19.69 28.81 -2.71
C THR A 144 -20.69 28.44 -3.80
N SER A 145 -20.46 28.86 -5.05
CA SER A 145 -21.32 28.55 -6.19
C SER A 145 -20.55 28.61 -7.51
N LEU A 146 -21.09 28.01 -8.57
CA LEU A 146 -20.51 28.08 -9.91
C LEU A 146 -20.51 29.51 -10.49
N GLU A 147 -21.43 30.37 -10.05
CA GLU A 147 -21.49 31.77 -10.48
C GLU A 147 -20.25 32.56 -10.03
N LYS A 148 -19.66 32.21 -8.87
CA LYS A 148 -18.39 32.79 -8.41
C LYS A 148 -17.25 32.60 -9.41
N LEU A 149 -17.27 31.53 -10.21
CA LEU A 149 -16.24 31.27 -11.21
C LEU A 149 -16.29 32.27 -12.38
N LYS A 150 -17.40 32.97 -12.59
CA LYS A 150 -17.55 33.99 -13.63
C LYS A 150 -17.06 35.37 -13.18
N GLU A 151 -16.76 35.56 -11.90
CA GLU A 151 -16.27 36.85 -11.39
C GLU A 151 -14.94 37.22 -12.04
N THR A 152 -14.83 38.50 -12.42
CA THR A 152 -13.74 39.01 -13.27
C THR A 152 -12.59 39.65 -12.50
N LYS A 153 -12.61 39.54 -11.17
CA LYS A 153 -11.61 40.10 -10.27
C LYS A 153 -11.09 39.01 -9.35
N LEU A 154 -9.82 39.11 -8.98
CA LEU A 154 -9.27 38.32 -7.89
C LEU A 154 -10.02 38.68 -6.59
N PRO A 155 -10.40 37.69 -5.76
CA PRO A 155 -11.06 37.93 -4.49
C PRO A 155 -10.15 38.74 -3.57
N PRO A 156 -10.72 39.55 -2.67
CA PRO A 156 -9.93 40.33 -1.73
C PRO A 156 -9.16 39.41 -0.77
N HIS A 157 -8.10 39.94 -0.14
CA HIS A 157 -7.21 39.17 0.74
C HIS A 157 -7.94 38.45 1.88
N GLU A 158 -9.01 39.04 2.41
CA GLU A 158 -9.82 38.47 3.48
C GLU A 158 -10.53 37.18 3.06
N ALA A 159 -10.78 37.00 1.76
CA ALA A 159 -11.42 35.81 1.20
C ALA A 159 -10.50 34.57 1.19
N PHE A 160 -9.21 34.73 1.49
CA PHE A 160 -8.22 33.64 1.54
C PHE A 160 -8.06 33.03 2.95
N TYR A 161 -8.86 33.47 3.93
CA TYR A 161 -8.86 32.85 5.25
C TYR A 161 -9.20 31.36 5.16
N SER A 162 -8.44 30.53 5.87
CA SER A 162 -8.67 29.09 5.94
C SER A 162 -9.06 28.69 7.35
N THR A 163 -10.29 28.21 7.52
CA THR A 163 -10.78 27.63 8.76
C THR A 163 -9.97 26.38 9.16
N LEU A 164 -9.54 25.60 8.17
CA LEU A 164 -8.68 24.42 8.40
C LEU A 164 -7.32 24.81 9.01
N LYS A 165 -6.66 25.85 8.47
CA LYS A 165 -5.35 26.32 8.97
C LYS A 165 -5.47 27.37 10.08
N LYS A 166 -6.69 27.82 10.38
CA LYS A 166 -7.03 28.92 11.32
C LYS A 166 -6.18 30.17 11.11
N ARG A 167 -5.91 30.51 9.85
CA ARG A 167 -5.12 31.69 9.47
C ARG A 167 -5.46 32.16 8.08
N ASN A 168 -5.22 33.44 7.82
CA ASN A 168 -5.16 33.96 6.46
C ASN A 168 -3.77 33.71 5.85
N ILE A 169 -3.67 33.87 4.54
CA ILE A 169 -2.39 34.01 3.85
C ILE A 169 -1.75 35.35 4.23
N THR A 170 -0.44 35.47 4.07
CA THR A 170 0.29 36.73 4.31
C THR A 170 0.10 37.71 3.15
N GLU A 171 0.36 38.99 3.38
CA GLU A 171 0.39 40.01 2.31
C GLU A 171 1.31 39.65 1.15
N LYS A 172 2.46 39.01 1.45
CA LYS A 172 3.41 38.54 0.42
C LYS A 172 2.83 37.40 -0.42
N GLU A 173 2.13 36.46 0.22
CA GLU A 173 1.46 35.35 -0.45
C GLU A 173 0.28 35.85 -1.30
N TYR A 174 -0.47 36.85 -0.83
CA TYR A 174 -1.53 37.47 -1.61
C TYR A 174 -0.97 38.27 -2.80
N LYS A 175 0.11 39.02 -2.59
CA LYS A 175 0.80 39.73 -3.67
C LYS A 175 1.24 38.78 -4.79
N HIS A 176 1.72 37.60 -4.41
CA HIS A 176 2.03 36.55 -5.36
C HIS A 176 0.79 36.11 -6.16
N CYS A 177 -0.39 35.97 -5.55
CA CYS A 177 -1.64 35.69 -6.28
C CYS A 177 -2.01 36.82 -7.26
N GLU A 178 -1.84 38.09 -6.88
CA GLU A 178 -2.08 39.24 -7.79
C GLU A 178 -1.14 39.21 -9.00
N ASP A 179 0.14 38.92 -8.76
CA ASP A 179 1.15 38.85 -9.81
C ASP A 179 0.86 37.67 -10.74
N LEU A 180 0.53 36.49 -10.20
CA LEU A 180 0.09 35.33 -10.97
C LEU A 180 -1.14 35.63 -11.84
N TRP A 181 -2.15 36.30 -11.28
CA TRP A 181 -3.35 36.69 -12.01
C TRP A 181 -3.01 37.57 -13.22
N ARG A 182 -2.14 38.57 -13.01
CA ARG A 182 -1.69 39.51 -14.05
C ARG A 182 -0.82 38.82 -15.11
N GLU A 183 0.20 38.08 -14.69
CA GLU A 183 1.18 37.45 -15.57
C GLU A 183 0.56 36.37 -16.46
N ASN A 184 -0.43 35.64 -15.96
CA ASN A 184 -1.15 34.61 -16.72
C ASN A 184 -2.36 35.17 -17.49
N ASN A 185 -2.56 36.50 -17.49
CA ASN A 185 -3.70 37.17 -18.13
C ASN A 185 -5.06 36.57 -17.75
N MET A 186 -5.23 36.21 -16.48
CA MET A 186 -6.46 35.62 -15.98
C MET A 186 -7.58 36.67 -16.02
N LYS A 187 -8.74 36.28 -16.54
CA LYS A 187 -9.90 37.18 -16.68
C LYS A 187 -11.00 36.86 -15.70
N THR A 188 -11.05 35.62 -15.23
CA THR A 188 -12.12 35.10 -14.39
C THR A 188 -11.58 34.21 -13.29
N MET A 189 -12.36 34.03 -12.23
CA MET A 189 -12.05 33.06 -11.18
C MET A 189 -11.92 31.62 -11.69
N LYS A 190 -12.62 31.29 -12.78
CA LYS A 190 -12.43 30.02 -13.50
C LYS A 190 -10.99 29.86 -14.01
N ASP A 191 -10.39 30.93 -14.56
CA ASP A 191 -9.02 30.87 -15.06
C ASP A 191 -8.03 30.61 -13.92
N PHE A 192 -8.26 31.25 -12.76
CA PHE A 192 -7.42 31.02 -11.58
C PHE A 192 -7.59 29.60 -11.01
N LEU A 193 -8.81 29.07 -10.97
CA LEU A 193 -9.07 27.67 -10.59
C LEU A 193 -8.38 26.69 -11.55
N ILE A 194 -8.47 26.90 -12.86
CA ILE A 194 -7.80 26.06 -13.86
C ILE A 194 -6.29 26.11 -13.66
N TYR A 195 -5.72 27.30 -13.45
CA TYR A 195 -4.28 27.45 -13.17
C TYR A 195 -3.88 26.71 -11.90
N TYR A 196 -4.61 26.91 -10.80
CA TYR A 196 -4.37 26.26 -9.52
C TYR A 196 -4.38 24.73 -9.69
N ASN A 197 -5.42 24.17 -10.32
CA ASN A 197 -5.55 22.74 -10.54
C ASN A 197 -4.44 22.20 -11.45
N LYS A 198 -4.03 22.93 -12.50
CA LYS A 198 -2.89 22.53 -13.34
C LYS A 198 -1.58 22.50 -12.55
N LYS A 199 -1.38 23.41 -11.60
CA LYS A 199 -0.18 23.42 -10.73
C LYS A 199 -0.16 22.27 -9.73
N ASP A 200 -1.33 21.84 -9.24
CA ASP A 200 -1.42 20.67 -8.37
C ASP A 200 -1.26 19.36 -9.17
N VAL A 201 -1.83 19.27 -10.38
CA VAL A 201 -1.87 18.03 -11.18
C VAL A 201 -0.59 17.80 -12.01
N GLY A 202 0.05 18.86 -12.52
CA GLY A 202 1.21 18.73 -13.42
C GLY A 202 2.40 17.98 -12.82
N PRO A 203 2.91 18.39 -11.64
CA PRO A 203 3.98 17.65 -10.96
C PRO A 203 3.58 16.22 -10.59
N PHE A 204 2.32 16.02 -10.21
CA PHE A 204 1.76 14.70 -9.93
C PHE A 204 1.84 13.78 -11.16
N LEU A 205 1.44 14.25 -12.34
CA LEU A 205 1.54 13.48 -13.59
C LEU A 205 3.01 13.14 -13.91
N CYS A 206 3.92 14.11 -13.80
CA CYS A 206 5.35 13.86 -14.06
C CYS A 206 5.93 12.80 -13.10
N ALA A 207 5.54 12.82 -11.83
CA ALA A 207 5.95 11.81 -10.86
C ALA A 207 5.36 10.44 -11.20
N LEU A 208 4.07 10.39 -11.54
CA LEU A 208 3.37 9.17 -11.92
C LEU A 208 3.98 8.53 -13.17
N GLU A 209 4.25 9.31 -14.22
CA GLU A 209 4.89 8.84 -15.45
C GLU A 209 6.26 8.20 -15.18
N LYS A 210 7.08 8.84 -14.33
CA LYS A 210 8.38 8.28 -13.92
C LYS A 210 8.23 6.98 -13.16
N GLN A 211 7.25 6.89 -12.26
CA GLN A 211 6.99 5.68 -11.51
C GLN A 211 6.51 4.56 -12.43
N ILE A 212 5.57 4.83 -13.33
CA ILE A 212 5.10 3.88 -14.36
C ILE A 212 6.28 3.37 -15.18
N ALA A 213 7.16 4.26 -15.66
CA ALA A 213 8.33 3.87 -16.44
C ALA A 213 9.25 2.91 -15.69
N ILE A 214 9.46 3.11 -14.38
CA ILE A 214 10.26 2.19 -13.55
C ILE A 214 9.59 0.81 -13.50
N TYR A 215 8.29 0.72 -13.19
CA TYR A 215 7.61 -0.58 -13.09
C TYR A 215 7.47 -1.29 -14.45
N GLN A 216 7.39 -0.54 -15.55
CA GLN A 216 7.46 -1.12 -16.90
C GLN A 216 8.78 -1.86 -17.15
N THR A 217 9.92 -1.37 -16.61
CA THR A 217 11.19 -2.12 -16.70
C THR A 217 11.18 -3.46 -15.96
N LEU A 218 10.26 -3.61 -15.00
CA LEU A 218 10.01 -4.84 -14.24
C LEU A 218 8.95 -5.74 -14.91
N GLY A 219 8.40 -5.30 -16.04
CA GLY A 219 7.29 -5.96 -16.74
C GLY A 219 5.99 -5.94 -15.94
N VAL A 220 5.78 -4.91 -15.12
CA VAL A 220 4.58 -4.76 -14.27
C VAL A 220 3.88 -3.46 -14.63
N ASP A 221 2.56 -3.53 -14.80
CA ASP A 221 1.72 -2.35 -14.97
C ASP A 221 1.31 -1.80 -13.61
N LEU A 222 1.87 -0.65 -13.24
CA LEU A 222 1.64 -0.02 -11.94
C LEU A 222 0.14 0.14 -11.60
N LEU A 223 -0.72 0.48 -12.55
CA LEU A 223 -2.13 0.84 -12.24
C LEU A 223 -3.11 -0.31 -12.51
N LYS A 224 -2.72 -1.29 -13.33
CA LYS A 224 -3.60 -2.41 -13.67
C LYS A 224 -3.28 -3.68 -12.90
N ASP A 225 -2.03 -3.90 -12.51
CA ASP A 225 -1.59 -5.15 -11.90
C ASP A 225 -1.81 -5.25 -10.39
N GLY A 226 -2.04 -4.12 -9.72
CA GLY A 226 -2.30 -4.08 -8.29
C GLY A 226 -2.99 -2.80 -7.86
N LEU A 227 -3.69 -2.84 -6.72
CA LEU A 227 -4.38 -1.69 -6.14
C LEU A 227 -3.49 -0.84 -5.20
N SER A 228 -2.28 -1.33 -4.92
CA SER A 228 -1.33 -0.74 -3.98
C SER A 228 0.09 -1.21 -4.25
N VAL A 229 1.11 -0.51 -3.69
CA VAL A 229 2.51 -0.97 -3.77
C VAL A 229 2.68 -2.40 -3.26
N PRO A 230 2.13 -2.81 -2.09
CA PRO A 230 2.22 -4.19 -1.63
C PRO A 230 1.70 -5.22 -2.65
N GLY A 231 0.55 -4.98 -3.26
CA GLY A 231 -0.01 -5.90 -4.28
C GLY A 231 0.90 -6.01 -5.52
N ILE A 232 1.46 -4.89 -5.97
CA ILE A 232 2.43 -4.85 -7.07
C ILE A 232 3.71 -5.60 -6.71
N THR A 233 4.25 -5.35 -5.51
CA THR A 233 5.47 -6.00 -5.02
C THR A 233 5.26 -7.51 -4.88
N LEU A 234 4.10 -7.95 -4.39
CA LEU A 234 3.74 -9.36 -4.29
C LEU A 234 3.69 -10.02 -5.68
N LYS A 235 3.02 -9.38 -6.66
CA LYS A 235 3.01 -9.87 -8.05
C LYS A 235 4.43 -9.97 -8.61
N TYR A 236 5.24 -8.92 -8.42
CA TYR A 236 6.61 -8.91 -8.91
C TYR A 236 7.45 -10.01 -8.27
N MET A 237 7.31 -10.21 -6.95
CA MET A 237 7.96 -11.32 -6.23
C MET A 237 7.62 -12.65 -6.89
N PHE A 238 6.33 -12.97 -7.10
CA PHE A 238 5.93 -14.22 -7.75
C PHE A 238 6.46 -14.39 -9.18
N LYS A 239 6.65 -13.31 -9.94
CA LYS A 239 7.29 -13.38 -11.27
C LYS A 239 8.78 -13.75 -11.22
N THR A 240 9.44 -13.56 -10.08
CA THR A 240 10.88 -13.82 -9.90
C THR A 240 11.19 -15.14 -9.20
N ILE A 241 10.15 -15.84 -8.73
CA ILE A 241 10.30 -17.09 -8.00
C ILE A 241 10.63 -18.24 -8.97
N GLU A 242 11.49 -19.15 -8.55
CA GLU A 242 11.80 -20.36 -9.29
C GLU A 242 10.58 -21.28 -9.41
N PHE A 243 10.43 -21.95 -10.55
CA PHE A 243 9.30 -22.84 -10.85
C PHE A 243 9.04 -23.93 -9.78
N LYS A 244 10.04 -24.27 -8.96
CA LYS A 244 9.97 -25.31 -7.93
C LYS A 244 9.67 -24.79 -6.52
N ALA A 245 9.51 -23.49 -6.32
CA ALA A 245 9.18 -22.97 -5.00
C ALA A 245 7.76 -23.39 -4.61
N ILE A 246 7.61 -23.91 -3.39
CA ILE A 246 6.33 -24.41 -2.86
C ILE A 246 5.87 -23.47 -1.75
N PHE A 247 4.67 -22.93 -1.90
CA PHE A 247 3.97 -22.17 -0.86
C PHE A 247 2.87 -23.03 -0.27
N SER A 248 3.04 -23.43 0.98
CA SER A 248 2.00 -24.14 1.74
C SER A 248 1.04 -23.13 2.37
N LEU A 249 -0.18 -23.07 1.85
CA LEU A 249 -1.28 -22.32 2.47
C LEU A 249 -1.88 -23.11 3.63
N PHE A 250 -2.57 -22.41 4.52
CA PHE A 250 -3.32 -23.05 5.60
C PHE A 250 -4.65 -23.52 5.01
N SER A 251 -4.98 -24.79 5.22
CA SER A 251 -6.33 -25.27 4.92
C SER A 251 -7.29 -24.93 6.05
N GLU A 252 -8.59 -25.06 5.82
CA GLU A 252 -9.61 -24.84 6.86
C GLU A 252 -9.41 -25.79 8.06
N GLU A 253 -8.93 -27.01 7.84
CA GLU A 253 -8.59 -27.93 8.91
C GLU A 253 -7.42 -27.43 9.79
N GLU A 254 -6.58 -26.53 9.26
CA GLU A 254 -5.43 -25.94 9.95
C GLU A 254 -5.70 -24.52 10.50
N LYS A 255 -6.96 -24.06 10.51
CA LYS A 255 -7.33 -22.70 10.93
C LYS A 255 -6.82 -22.33 12.32
N GLU A 256 -6.81 -23.27 13.27
CA GLU A 256 -6.27 -23.05 14.61
C GLU A 256 -4.75 -22.75 14.60
N LEU A 257 -4.00 -23.41 13.72
CA LEU A 257 -2.56 -23.18 13.59
C LEU A 257 -2.28 -21.84 12.87
N HIS A 258 -3.11 -21.47 11.90
CA HIS A 258 -3.07 -20.13 11.30
C HIS A 258 -3.29 -19.05 12.36
N SER A 259 -4.34 -19.17 13.17
CA SER A 259 -4.64 -18.23 14.28
C SER A 259 -3.49 -18.18 15.27
N LEU A 260 -2.93 -19.32 15.67
CA LEU A 260 -1.76 -19.36 16.55
C LEU A 260 -0.58 -18.57 15.98
N LEU A 261 -0.25 -18.74 14.69
CA LEU A 261 0.82 -17.93 14.08
C LEU A 261 0.46 -16.45 14.05
N ARG A 262 -0.75 -16.10 13.60
CA ARG A 262 -1.22 -14.70 13.54
C ARG A 262 -1.15 -14.01 14.90
N ASP A 263 -1.60 -14.67 15.95
CA ASP A 263 -1.60 -14.15 17.33
C ASP A 263 -0.18 -13.96 17.90
N ASN A 264 0.79 -14.71 17.37
CA ASN A 264 2.19 -14.62 17.78
C ASN A 264 3.04 -13.73 16.85
N ILE A 265 2.46 -13.16 15.78
CA ILE A 265 3.15 -12.16 14.96
C ILE A 265 3.25 -10.86 15.77
N THR A 266 4.48 -10.40 15.96
CA THR A 266 4.76 -9.12 16.63
C THR A 266 5.36 -8.13 15.63
N GLY A 267 5.00 -6.85 15.79
CA GLY A 267 5.54 -5.77 14.98
C GLY A 267 6.97 -5.37 15.39
N GLY A 268 7.46 -4.28 14.81
CA GLY A 268 8.74 -3.70 15.22
C GLY A 268 8.74 -3.27 16.69
N ALA A 269 9.84 -3.56 17.39
CA ALA A 269 10.00 -3.16 18.79
C ALA A 269 10.07 -1.63 18.91
N SER A 270 9.03 -1.02 19.47
CA SER A 270 8.99 0.42 19.78
C SER A 270 9.19 0.63 21.27
N LEU A 271 10.35 1.16 21.65
CA LEU A 271 10.74 1.34 23.04
C LEU A 271 10.76 2.84 23.39
N ILE A 272 9.97 3.23 24.39
CA ILE A 272 10.04 4.58 24.95
C ILE A 272 11.20 4.62 25.96
N PHE A 273 12.24 5.38 25.63
CA PHE A 273 13.34 5.61 26.55
C PHE A 273 12.92 6.60 27.65
N HIS A 274 12.69 6.11 28.86
CA HIS A 274 12.40 6.97 30.02
C HIS A 274 13.63 7.75 30.54
N ARG A 275 14.84 7.38 30.09
CA ARG A 275 16.09 7.97 30.59
C ARG A 275 16.57 9.10 29.68
N TYR A 276 16.35 10.34 30.14
CA TYR A 276 16.93 11.53 29.52
C TYR A 276 18.46 11.54 29.68
N HIS A 277 19.17 11.80 28.58
CA HIS A 277 20.59 12.10 28.61
C HIS A 277 20.86 13.39 27.85
N GLU A 278 21.69 14.23 28.43
CA GLU A 278 22.21 15.44 27.83
C GLU A 278 23.73 15.44 27.91
N LYS A 279 24.34 15.80 26.78
CA LYS A 279 25.78 15.95 26.67
C LYS A 279 26.30 16.90 27.74
N ASP A 280 27.36 16.48 28.41
CA ASP A 280 28.08 17.18 29.48
C ASP A 280 27.28 17.45 30.76
N LYS A 281 25.99 17.08 30.82
CA LYS A 281 25.16 17.23 32.04
C LYS A 281 24.78 15.90 32.68
N THR A 282 24.45 14.89 31.88
CA THR A 282 24.07 13.58 32.41
C THR A 282 25.30 12.72 32.64
N PHE A 283 25.33 12.00 33.76
CA PHE A 283 26.44 11.14 34.16
C PHE A 283 26.15 9.67 33.87
N ILE A 284 27.09 8.98 33.22
CA ILE A 284 26.92 7.58 32.84
C ILE A 284 26.81 6.72 34.10
N ARG A 285 25.67 6.04 34.27
CA ARG A 285 25.37 5.21 35.46
C ARG A 285 25.52 5.99 36.78
N ASN A 286 25.15 7.28 36.78
CA ASN A 286 25.28 8.19 37.93
C ASN A 286 26.72 8.39 38.44
N ASN A 287 27.73 8.10 37.61
CA ASN A 287 29.13 8.32 37.98
C ASN A 287 29.58 9.74 37.60
N THR A 288 29.77 10.60 38.60
CA THR A 288 30.17 12.02 38.43
C THR A 288 31.49 12.22 37.69
N SER A 289 32.39 11.22 37.71
CA SER A 289 33.64 11.23 36.92
C SER A 289 33.46 10.92 35.43
N LYS A 290 32.26 10.48 35.01
CA LYS A 290 31.95 10.02 33.65
C LYS A 290 30.77 10.79 33.07
N PRO A 291 30.92 12.09 32.74
CA PRO A 291 29.89 12.82 32.02
C PRO A 291 29.67 12.22 30.62
N CYS A 292 28.42 12.14 30.18
CA CYS A 292 28.04 11.75 28.82
C CYS A 292 28.62 12.77 27.84
N ARG A 293 29.50 12.35 26.92
CA ARG A 293 30.15 13.26 25.95
C ARG A 293 29.51 13.22 24.56
N THR A 294 28.93 12.08 24.19
CA THR A 294 28.38 11.85 22.86
C THR A 294 27.13 10.98 23.00
N ILE A 295 26.12 11.30 22.20
CA ILE A 295 24.91 10.50 22.04
C ILE A 295 24.90 10.04 20.58
N CYS A 296 24.88 8.73 20.37
CA CYS A 296 24.87 8.11 19.05
C CYS A 296 23.53 7.42 18.81
N GLY A 297 22.90 7.70 17.67
CA GLY A 297 21.77 6.94 17.15
C GLY A 297 22.25 6.04 16.02
N TYR A 298 21.81 4.78 16.01
CA TYR A 298 22.06 3.83 14.93
C TYR A 298 20.73 3.45 14.31
N ASP A 299 20.71 3.35 12.98
CA ASP A 299 19.56 2.88 12.22
C ASP A 299 20.01 1.73 11.30
N ALA A 300 19.17 0.70 11.19
CA ALA A 300 19.47 -0.46 10.36
C ALA A 300 18.93 -0.24 8.95
N ASN A 301 19.83 -0.13 7.97
CA ASN A 301 19.46 -0.04 6.56
C ASN A 301 18.66 -1.29 6.15
N ALA A 302 17.39 -1.09 5.78
CA ALA A 302 16.52 -2.14 5.24
C ALA A 302 16.40 -3.39 6.14
N LEU A 303 16.17 -3.21 7.44
CA LEU A 303 16.08 -4.28 8.45
C LEU A 303 15.24 -5.50 8.00
N TYR A 304 14.01 -5.29 7.53
CA TYR A 304 13.12 -6.38 7.10
C TYR A 304 13.61 -7.10 5.84
N LEU A 305 14.18 -6.38 4.86
CA LEU A 305 14.76 -7.02 3.68
C LEU A 305 15.95 -7.88 4.07
N SER A 306 16.79 -7.40 5.00
CA SER A 306 17.91 -8.18 5.52
C SER A 306 17.45 -9.45 6.26
N ALA A 307 16.32 -9.38 6.98
CA ALA A 307 15.74 -10.53 7.66
C ALA A 307 15.17 -11.58 6.69
N ILE A 308 14.47 -11.14 5.63
CA ILE A 308 13.91 -12.03 4.59
C ILE A 308 15.01 -12.77 3.81
N MET A 309 16.22 -12.22 3.74
CA MET A 309 17.38 -12.90 3.13
C MET A 309 18.01 -13.99 4.02
N ARG A 310 17.48 -14.24 5.22
CA ARG A 310 17.92 -15.33 6.11
C ARG A 310 17.05 -16.57 5.91
N ASP A 311 17.44 -17.66 6.56
CA ASP A 311 16.60 -18.87 6.60
C ASP A 311 15.26 -18.54 7.27
N MET A 312 14.17 -18.72 6.51
CA MET A 312 12.80 -18.48 6.94
C MET A 312 12.05 -19.81 7.01
N PRO A 313 11.04 -19.95 7.89
CA PRO A 313 10.23 -21.16 7.95
C PRO A 313 9.45 -21.37 6.63
N THR A 314 9.60 -22.54 6.03
CA THR A 314 8.93 -22.95 4.77
C THR A 314 8.46 -24.41 4.85
N GLY A 315 7.48 -24.77 4.03
CA GLY A 315 7.06 -26.16 3.81
C GLY A 315 5.93 -26.65 4.71
N LEU A 316 5.57 -27.93 4.54
CA LEU A 316 4.44 -28.55 5.22
C LEU A 316 4.61 -28.60 6.74
N ARG A 317 3.51 -28.31 7.43
CA ARG A 317 3.44 -28.20 8.87
C ARG A 317 3.26 -29.60 9.45
N ARG A 318 4.00 -29.92 10.52
CA ARG A 318 3.75 -31.16 11.29
C ARG A 318 2.87 -30.83 12.49
N THR A 319 1.64 -31.33 12.48
CA THR A 319 0.67 -31.21 13.58
C THR A 319 0.93 -32.20 14.73
N SER A 320 1.82 -33.18 14.55
CA SER A 320 2.22 -34.11 15.61
C SER A 320 3.65 -33.90 16.09
N LEU A 321 3.79 -33.19 17.21
CA LEU A 321 4.91 -33.44 18.12
C LEU A 321 4.52 -34.64 18.98
N LYS A 322 4.83 -35.87 18.52
CA LYS A 322 5.03 -36.94 19.49
C LYS A 322 6.30 -36.60 20.24
N LEU A 323 6.17 -35.94 21.38
CA LEU A 323 7.23 -35.83 22.38
C LEU A 323 7.52 -37.24 22.92
N SER A 324 8.30 -38.02 22.17
CA SER A 324 8.87 -39.27 22.64
C SER A 324 10.30 -38.99 23.11
N GLY A 325 10.45 -38.75 24.41
CA GLY A 325 11.75 -38.64 25.08
C GLY A 325 11.86 -37.38 25.93
N ASP A 326 12.27 -37.56 27.19
CA ASP A 326 12.63 -36.50 28.13
C ASP A 326 13.58 -35.50 27.45
N ILE A 327 13.05 -34.32 27.11
CA ILE A 327 13.90 -33.18 26.80
C ILE A 327 14.42 -32.71 28.15
N GLY A 328 15.65 -33.12 28.46
CA GLY A 328 16.41 -32.59 29.59
C GLY A 328 16.27 -31.08 29.63
N THR A 329 15.93 -30.55 30.80
CA THR A 329 15.75 -29.12 31.07
C THR A 329 17.10 -28.41 31.10
N ASP A 330 17.85 -28.46 29.99
CA ASP A 330 18.99 -27.58 29.81
C ASP A 330 18.46 -26.20 29.45
N ARG A 331 18.31 -25.43 30.53
CA ARG A 331 18.00 -24.00 30.55
C ARG A 331 18.70 -23.30 29.39
N TRP A 332 17.90 -22.73 28.49
CA TRP A 332 18.32 -21.65 27.63
C TRP A 332 18.82 -20.49 28.51
N ARG A 333 20.13 -20.44 28.74
CA ARG A 333 20.79 -19.22 29.22
C ARG A 333 20.94 -18.30 28.03
N ALA A 334 20.08 -17.29 27.96
CA ALA A 334 20.42 -16.07 27.25
C ALA A 334 21.66 -15.49 27.94
N ASN A 335 22.81 -15.53 27.26
CA ASN A 335 23.99 -14.78 27.69
C ASN A 335 23.67 -13.29 27.47
N GLY A 336 23.39 -12.59 28.57
CA GLY A 336 23.33 -11.13 28.63
C GLY A 336 24.69 -10.49 28.86
#